data_AF-A0A7V3XMS6-F1
#
_entry.id   AF-A0A7V3XMS6-F1
#
_cell.length_a   1.000
_cell.length_b   1.000
_cell.length_c   1.000
_cell.angle_alpha   90.00
_cell.angle_beta   90.00
_cell.angle_gamma   90.00
#
_symmetry.space_group_name_H-M   'P 1'
#
loop_
_entity.id
_entity.type
_entity.pdbx_description
1 polymer ?
#
loop_
_entity_poly.entity_id
_entity_poly.type
_entity_poly.pdbx_seq_one_letter_code
_entity_poly.pdbx_strand_id
1 'polypeptide(L)'
;MTTRYFALIAGLLYGLVGVLGFVPGMLRPIAGPPLTIDGSHGLLFGLFPVNVLHNLVHLGIGIWGIAAYSSFGKARTYAASIAVIYGVLTIMGLIPGLNTVFGLIPIHGHDVWLHAL
;
A
#
# COMPACT_ATOMS: atom_id res chain seq x y z
N MET A 1 16.41 -9.54 -11.72
CA MET A 1 15.42 -10.37 -10.97
C MET A 1 14.47 -11.02 -11.95
N THR A 2 14.12 -12.30 -11.77
CA THR A 2 13.04 -12.89 -12.59
C THR A 2 11.68 -12.38 -12.07
N THR A 3 10.69 -12.21 -12.95
CA THR A 3 9.36 -11.65 -12.62
C THR A 3 8.67 -12.38 -11.46
N ARG A 4 8.92 -13.69 -11.31
CA ARG A 4 8.41 -14.49 -10.21
C ARG A 4 8.97 -14.03 -8.87
N TYR A 5 10.29 -13.88 -8.75
CA TYR A 5 10.90 -13.40 -7.50
C TYR A 5 10.49 -11.96 -7.17
N PHE A 6 10.27 -11.11 -8.17
CA PHE A 6 9.69 -9.79 -7.93
C PHE A 6 8.31 -9.90 -7.25
N ALA A 7 7.40 -10.72 -7.78
CA ALA A 7 6.08 -10.92 -7.19
C ALA A 7 6.16 -11.47 -5.75
N LEU A 8 7.05 -12.43 -5.49
CA LEU A 8 7.26 -12.98 -4.16
C LEU A 8 7.79 -11.93 -3.17
N ILE A 9 8.84 -11.20 -3.54
CA ILE A 9 9.47 -10.20 -2.67
C ILE A 9 8.49 -9.07 -2.38
N ALA A 10 7.83 -8.53 -3.41
CA ALA A 10 6.79 -7.52 -3.22
C ALA A 10 5.66 -8.03 -2.33
N GLY A 11 5.20 -9.28 -2.56
CA GLY A 11 4.16 -9.90 -1.76
C GLY A 11 4.54 -10.03 -0.27
N LEU A 12 5.77 -10.46 0.01
CA LEU A 12 6.29 -10.55 1.38
C LEU A 12 6.40 -9.16 2.04
N LEU A 13 6.87 -8.15 1.31
CA LEU A 13 7.00 -6.79 1.82
C LEU A 13 5.62 -6.17 2.13
N TYR A 14 4.65 -6.28 1.21
CA TYR A 14 3.29 -5.79 1.44
C TYR A 14 2.58 -6.54 2.58
N GLY A 15 2.78 -7.86 2.66
CA GLY A 15 2.27 -8.65 3.78
C GLY A 15 2.85 -8.18 5.12
N LEU A 16 4.16 -7.97 5.20
CA LEU A 16 4.83 -7.47 6.40
C LEU A 16 4.32 -6.09 6.80
N VAL A 17 4.28 -5.14 5.86
CA VAL A 17 3.78 -3.77 6.10
C VAL A 17 2.32 -3.78 6.53
N GLY A 18 1.49 -4.61 5.89
CA GLY A 18 0.08 -4.79 6.25
C GLY A 18 -0.08 -5.30 7.68
N VAL A 19 0.73 -6.27 8.13
CA VAL A 19 0.72 -6.74 9.52
C VAL A 19 1.20 -5.66 10.48
N LEU A 20 2.32 -4.99 10.18
CA LEU A 20 2.89 -3.95 11.06
C LEU A 20 1.96 -2.75 11.25
N GLY A 21 1.14 -2.43 10.26
CA GLY A 21 0.13 -1.38 10.37
C GLY A 21 -0.95 -1.65 11.43
N PHE A 22 -1.11 -2.89 11.90
CA PHE A 22 -2.00 -3.23 13.02
C PHE A 22 -1.30 -3.26 14.38
N VAL A 23 0.01 -3.02 14.44
CA VAL A 23 0.79 -3.05 15.68
C VAL A 23 0.82 -1.64 16.27
N PRO A 24 0.14 -1.35 17.40
CA PRO A 24 0.02 0.03 17.91
C PRO A 24 1.36 0.70 18.18
N GLY A 25 2.38 -0.04 18.64
CA GLY A 25 3.73 0.49 18.88
C GLY A 25 4.51 0.91 17.63
N MET A 26 4.03 0.54 16.44
CA MET A 26 4.65 0.90 15.16
C MET A 26 4.03 2.16 14.52
N LEU A 27 2.91 2.64 15.06
CA LEU A 27 2.19 3.80 14.55
C LEU A 27 2.45 5.04 15.40
N ARG A 28 2.78 6.15 14.74
CA ARG A 28 2.84 7.47 15.38
C ARG A 28 1.57 8.26 15.07
N PRO A 29 1.03 9.05 16.02
CA PRO A 29 -0.09 9.92 15.75
C PRO A 29 0.22 10.92 14.62
N ILE A 30 -0.81 11.25 13.84
CA ILE A 30 -0.73 12.20 12.74
C ILE A 30 -2.02 13.01 12.65
N ALA A 31 -1.90 14.28 12.26
CA ALA A 31 -3.00 15.06 11.75
C ALA A 31 -3.08 14.87 10.23
N GLY A 32 -4.25 14.54 9.71
CA GLY A 32 -4.44 14.21 8.30
C GLY A 32 -5.73 14.80 7.74
N PRO A 33 -5.98 14.60 6.42
CA PRO A 33 -7.29 14.87 5.85
C PRO A 33 -8.37 14.06 6.57
N PRO A 34 -9.63 14.53 6.55
CA PRO A 34 -10.73 13.79 7.16
C PRO A 34 -10.85 12.40 6.50
N LEU A 35 -10.94 11.36 7.33
CA LEU A 35 -11.16 9.98 6.91
C LEU A 35 -12.50 9.49 7.48
N THR A 36 -13.29 8.82 6.64
CA THR A 36 -14.52 8.13 7.08
C THR A 36 -14.20 6.92 7.96
N ILE A 37 -13.04 6.30 7.72
CA ILE A 37 -12.52 5.17 8.50
C ILE A 37 -11.15 5.57 9.04
N ASP A 38 -11.05 5.79 10.35
CA ASP A 38 -9.84 6.27 11.03
C ASP A 38 -9.25 5.25 12.02
N GLY A 39 -9.82 4.06 12.11
CA GLY A 39 -9.28 2.97 12.92
C GLY A 39 -7.83 2.66 12.53
N SER A 40 -6.94 2.54 13.52
CA SER A 40 -5.49 2.39 13.29
C SER A 40 -4.86 3.48 12.42
N HIS A 41 -5.45 4.69 12.38
CA HIS A 41 -4.87 5.79 11.62
C HIS A 41 -3.58 6.30 12.29
N GLY A 42 -2.50 6.34 11.53
CA GLY A 42 -1.19 6.70 12.04
C GLY A 42 -0.12 6.69 10.96
N LEU A 43 1.07 7.15 11.32
CA LEU A 43 2.28 7.04 10.51
C LEU A 43 3.02 5.74 10.84
N LEU A 44 3.04 4.80 9.90
CA LEU A 44 3.90 3.63 9.98
C LEU A 44 5.35 4.03 9.74
N PHE A 45 6.25 3.57 10.64
CA PHE A 45 7.66 3.99 10.69
C PHE A 45 7.87 5.51 10.83
N GLY A 46 6.81 6.26 11.19
CA GLY A 46 6.85 7.72 11.22
C GLY A 46 6.84 8.40 9.84
N LEU A 47 6.56 7.67 8.75
CA LEU A 47 6.65 8.18 7.38
C LEU A 47 5.37 7.98 6.56
N PHE A 48 4.75 6.80 6.64
CA PHE A 48 3.69 6.39 5.72
C PHE A 48 2.32 6.44 6.39
N PRO A 49 1.42 7.34 5.98
CA PRO A 49 0.05 7.38 6.48
C PRO A 49 -0.70 6.08 6.18
N VAL A 50 -1.16 5.39 7.21
CA VAL A 50 -1.99 4.20 7.07
C VAL A 50 -3.25 4.32 7.89
N ASN A 51 -4.20 3.44 7.62
CA ASN A 51 -5.35 3.14 8.48
C ASN A 51 -5.71 1.66 8.32
N VAL A 52 -6.73 1.20 9.04
CA VAL A 52 -7.23 -0.17 9.00
C VAL A 52 -7.47 -0.65 7.57
N LEU A 53 -8.09 0.17 6.72
CA LEU A 53 -8.41 -0.22 5.35
C LEU A 53 -7.15 -0.29 4.47
N HIS A 54 -6.22 0.66 4.62
CA HIS A 54 -4.94 0.63 3.92
C HIS A 54 -4.15 -0.64 4.26
N ASN A 55 -4.13 -1.02 5.54
CA ASN A 55 -3.44 -2.23 6.00
C ASN A 55 -4.08 -3.51 5.45
N LEU A 56 -5.42 -3.58 5.36
CA LEU A 56 -6.11 -4.70 4.73
C LEU A 56 -5.80 -4.79 3.23
N VAL A 57 -5.73 -3.66 2.53
CA VAL A 57 -5.31 -3.60 1.12
C VAL A 57 -3.87 -4.11 0.98
N HIS A 58 -2.94 -3.68 1.83
CA HIS A 58 -1.57 -4.19 1.84
C HIS A 58 -1.51 -5.70 2.07
N LEU A 59 -2.27 -6.24 3.02
CA LEU A 59 -2.36 -7.69 3.22
C LEU A 59 -2.90 -8.41 1.99
N GLY A 60 -3.95 -7.88 1.36
CA GLY A 60 -4.52 -8.45 0.13
C GLY A 60 -3.52 -8.49 -1.02
N ILE A 61 -2.80 -7.39 -1.24
CA ILE A 61 -1.72 -7.30 -2.24
C ILE A 61 -0.59 -8.27 -1.89
N GLY A 62 -0.23 -8.36 -0.62
CA GLY A 62 0.80 -9.26 -0.12
C GLY A 62 0.50 -10.74 -0.41
N ILE A 63 -0.70 -11.18 -0.01
CA ILE A 63 -1.20 -12.54 -0.26
C ILE A 63 -1.25 -12.83 -1.76
N TRP A 64 -1.72 -11.87 -2.57
CA TRP A 64 -1.78 -12.04 -4.01
C TRP A 64 -0.39 -12.19 -4.63
N GLY A 65 0.59 -11.39 -4.23
CA GLY A 65 1.98 -11.47 -4.71
C GLY A 65 2.65 -12.80 -4.40
N ILE A 66 2.47 -13.30 -3.17
CA ILE A 66 2.97 -14.62 -2.75
C ILE A 66 2.30 -15.73 -3.59
N ALA A 67 0.98 -15.69 -3.76
CA ALA A 67 0.27 -16.67 -4.58
C ALA A 67 0.70 -16.62 -6.07
N ALA A 68 0.98 -15.42 -6.58
CA ALA A 68 1.40 -15.19 -7.97
C ALA A 68 2.80 -15.75 -8.28
N TYR A 69 3.66 -15.99 -7.28
CA TYR A 69 4.97 -16.62 -7.44
C TYR A 69 4.91 -18.01 -8.12
N SER A 70 3.77 -18.70 -8.01
CA SER A 70 3.56 -20.06 -8.52
C SER A 70 3.81 -20.24 -10.02
N SER A 71 3.64 -19.20 -10.85
CA SER A 71 3.93 -19.29 -12.29
C SER A 71 4.36 -17.95 -12.88
N PHE A 72 5.05 -17.99 -14.03
CA PHE A 72 5.46 -16.78 -14.73
C PHE A 72 4.27 -15.91 -15.15
N GLY A 73 3.22 -16.53 -15.70
CA GLY A 73 2.02 -15.82 -16.15
C GLY A 73 1.34 -15.06 -15.01
N LYS A 74 1.13 -15.70 -13.85
CA LYS A 74 0.54 -15.06 -12.68
C LYS A 74 1.41 -13.92 -12.14
N ALA A 75 2.72 -14.14 -12.03
CA ALA A 75 3.66 -13.11 -11.59
C ALA A 75 3.70 -11.90 -12.53
N ARG A 76 3.61 -12.12 -13.85
CA ARG A 76 3.53 -11.05 -14.85
C ARG A 76 2.24 -10.24 -14.70
N THR A 77 1.10 -10.91 -14.53
CA THR A 77 -0.18 -10.23 -14.30
C THR A 77 -0.14 -9.40 -13.02
N TYR A 78 0.35 -9.97 -11.92
CA TYR A 78 0.53 -9.26 -10.64
C TYR A 78 1.38 -7.99 -10.83
N ALA A 79 2.57 -8.12 -11.42
CA ALA A 79 3.47 -6.99 -11.64
C ALA A 79 2.85 -5.89 -12.52
N ALA A 80 2.17 -6.26 -13.60
CA ALA A 80 1.50 -5.30 -14.48
C ALA A 80 0.34 -4.59 -13.77
N SER A 81 -0.47 -5.33 -13.00
CA SER A 81 -1.61 -4.76 -12.28
C SER A 81 -1.18 -3.80 -11.19
N ILE A 82 -0.18 -4.14 -10.36
CA ILE A 82 0.29 -3.22 -9.32
C ILE A 82 0.94 -1.97 -9.94
N ALA A 83 1.63 -2.10 -11.08
CA ALA A 83 2.20 -0.95 -11.78
C ALA A 83 1.10 0.03 -12.25
N VAL A 84 -0.02 -0.49 -12.77
CA VAL A 84 -1.17 0.35 -13.14
C VAL A 84 -1.82 0.97 -11.90
N ILE A 85 -2.10 0.17 -10.87
CA ILE A 85 -2.76 0.65 -9.64
C ILE A 85 -1.92 1.76 -8.99
N TYR A 86 -0.63 1.54 -8.77
CA TYR A 86 0.24 2.52 -8.13
C TYR A 86 0.56 3.71 -9.04
N GLY A 87 0.60 3.54 -10.36
CA GLY A 87 0.64 4.66 -11.29
C GLY A 87 -0.56 5.60 -11.11
N VAL A 88 -1.77 5.04 -11.00
CA VAL A 88 -2.99 5.83 -10.73
C VAL A 88 -2.93 6.50 -9.36
N LEU A 89 -2.55 5.77 -8.29
CA LEU A 89 -2.44 6.34 -6.95
C LEU A 89 -1.38 7.44 -6.85
N THR A 90 -0.27 7.32 -7.58
CA THR A 90 0.74 8.37 -7.68
C THR A 90 0.15 9.64 -8.28
N ILE A 91 -0.55 9.53 -9.42
CA ILE A 91 -1.20 10.68 -10.08
C ILE A 91 -2.24 11.31 -9.16
N MET A 92 -3.07 10.50 -8.50
CA MET A 92 -4.05 11.01 -7.53
C MET A 92 -3.38 11.76 -6.38
N GLY A 93 -2.34 11.19 -5.77
CA GLY A 93 -1.63 11.79 -4.64
C GLY A 93 -0.89 13.09 -4.97
N LEU A 94 -0.53 13.30 -6.24
CA LEU A 94 0.06 14.56 -6.72
C LEU A 94 -0.98 15.68 -6.93
N ILE A 95 -2.27 15.35 -7.06
CA ILE A 95 -3.33 16.32 -7.30
C ILE A 95 -3.91 16.80 -5.95
N PRO A 96 -3.86 18.13 -5.66
CA PRO A 96 -4.49 18.67 -4.45
C PRO A 96 -5.97 18.31 -4.37
N GLY A 97 -6.42 17.83 -3.21
CA GLY A 97 -7.81 17.40 -2.98
C GLY A 97 -8.10 15.93 -3.31
N LEU A 98 -7.18 15.20 -3.95
CA LEU A 98 -7.25 13.74 -4.18
C LEU A 98 -6.28 12.96 -3.28
N ASN A 99 -5.97 13.51 -2.10
CA ASN A 99 -5.03 12.96 -1.12
C ASN A 99 -5.57 11.78 -0.29
N THR A 100 -6.76 11.30 -0.64
CA THR A 100 -7.39 10.08 -0.12
C THR A 100 -8.12 9.34 -1.24
N VAL A 101 -8.28 8.03 -1.12
CA VAL A 101 -9.19 7.25 -1.98
C VAL A 101 -10.61 7.45 -1.47
N PHE A 102 -11.31 8.45 -2.01
CA PHE A 102 -12.71 8.79 -1.67
C PHE A 102 -12.96 8.98 -0.16
N GLY A 103 -11.98 9.53 0.59
CA GLY A 103 -12.07 9.70 2.05
C GLY A 103 -11.83 8.42 2.86
N LEU A 104 -11.47 7.31 2.23
CA LEU A 104 -11.34 6.00 2.89
C LEU A 104 -9.90 5.59 3.20
N ILE A 105 -8.98 5.82 2.28
CA ILE A 105 -7.58 5.38 2.40
C ILE A 105 -6.69 6.61 2.21
N PRO A 106 -5.79 6.95 3.17
CA PRO A 106 -4.84 8.03 2.95
C PRO A 106 -3.83 7.62 1.87
N ILE A 107 -3.53 8.52 0.93
CA ILE A 107 -2.57 8.28 -0.19
C ILE A 107 -1.65 9.49 -0.41
N HIS A 108 -1.22 10.12 0.68
CA HIS A 108 -0.50 11.40 0.65
C HIS A 108 0.84 11.33 1.37
N GLY A 109 1.60 12.44 1.35
CA GLY A 109 2.92 12.49 1.98
C GLY A 109 3.90 11.52 1.29
N HIS A 110 4.57 10.68 2.08
CA HIS A 110 5.55 9.73 1.55
C HIS A 110 4.94 8.59 0.71
N ASP A 111 3.64 8.33 0.84
CA ASP A 111 2.96 7.29 0.05
C ASP A 111 3.01 7.60 -1.45
N VAL A 112 2.92 8.88 -1.83
CA VAL A 112 2.95 9.29 -3.26
C VAL A 112 4.24 8.83 -3.93
N TRP A 113 5.37 8.99 -3.24
CA TRP A 113 6.68 8.58 -3.76
C TRP A 113 6.84 7.06 -3.74
N LEU A 114 6.25 6.39 -2.73
CA LEU A 114 6.28 4.93 -2.67
C LEU A 114 5.46 4.30 -3.79
N HIS A 115 4.32 4.90 -4.16
CA HIS A 115 3.52 4.45 -5.31
C HIS A 115 4.23 4.66 -6.66
N ALA A 116 5.16 5.62 -6.74
CA ALA A 116 5.86 5.92 -7.98
C ALA A 116 7.02 4.97 -8.28
N LEU A 117 7.46 4.16 -7.29
CA LEU A 117 8.60 3.24 -7.36
C LEU A 117 8.17 1.83 -7.81
#